data_AF-A0A0Q5WCI1-F1
#
_entry.id   AF-A0A0Q5WCI1-F1
#
_cell.length_a   1.000
_cell.length_b   1.000
_cell.length_c   1.000
_cell.angle_alpha   90.00
_cell.angle_beta   90.00
_cell.angle_gamma   90.00
#
_symmetry.space_group_name_H-M   'P 1'
#
loop_
_entity.id
_entity.type
_entity.pdbx_description
1 polymer ?
#
loop_
_entity_poly.entity_id
_entity_poly.type
_entity_poly.pdbx_seq_one_letter_code
_entity_poly.pdbx_strand_id
1 'polypeptide(L)'
;MDTATSAWCFLVYHAEVVAVDVVFPVASEEDLLALELKINSWSKESYIEAVTNLLKRNNLPKAIQGVVAEELFCAFNIDGLNGKKALKTFTKFLYVLIDSLRSLEGQHPAEEAFYALLCVKHNANKK
;
A
#
# COMPACT_ATOMS: atom_id res chain seq x y z
N MET A 1 -38.75 -7.62 -37.44
CA MET A 1 -38.80 -8.08 -36.04
C MET A 1 -37.39 -7.97 -35.49
N ASP A 2 -37.04 -6.72 -35.24
CA ASP A 2 -35.94 -6.23 -34.40
C ASP A 2 -36.10 -6.84 -32.98
N THR A 3 -35.09 -7.06 -32.14
CA THR A 3 -33.86 -6.32 -31.87
C THR A 3 -32.82 -7.26 -31.25
N ALA A 4 -31.54 -7.08 -31.59
CA ALA A 4 -30.42 -7.47 -30.74
C ALA A 4 -30.52 -6.74 -29.39
N THR A 5 -30.28 -7.44 -28.27
CA THR A 5 -29.62 -6.95 -27.03
C THR A 5 -29.85 -7.96 -25.91
N SER A 6 -28.81 -8.70 -25.54
CA SER A 6 -28.56 -9.02 -24.12
C SER A 6 -27.06 -9.16 -23.94
N ALA A 7 -26.42 -8.01 -24.15
CA ALA A 7 -25.13 -7.73 -23.60
C ALA A 7 -25.23 -7.70 -22.07
N TRP A 8 -24.08 -7.88 -21.42
CA TRP A 8 -23.86 -7.65 -19.98
C TRP A 8 -24.26 -8.78 -19.04
N CYS A 9 -23.74 -10.00 -19.27
CA CYS A 9 -23.64 -11.05 -18.24
C CYS A 9 -22.23 -11.11 -17.62
N PHE A 10 -21.57 -9.96 -17.46
CA PHE A 10 -20.44 -9.82 -16.57
C PHE A 10 -20.78 -8.73 -15.58
N LEU A 11 -21.10 -9.19 -14.37
CA LEU A 11 -21.29 -8.45 -13.14
C LEU A 11 -20.62 -7.07 -13.19
N VAL A 12 -21.46 -6.05 -13.34
CA VAL A 12 -21.14 -4.70 -12.91
C VAL A 12 -20.89 -4.79 -11.40
N TYR A 13 -19.62 -4.87 -11.01
CA TYR A 13 -19.21 -4.58 -9.65
C TYR A 13 -19.37 -3.07 -9.49
N HIS A 14 -20.59 -2.62 -9.19
CA HIS A 14 -20.86 -1.22 -8.87
C HIS A 14 -20.47 -1.00 -7.40
N ALA A 15 -19.19 -1.23 -7.08
CA ALA A 15 -18.60 -0.51 -5.98
C ALA A 15 -18.46 0.92 -6.49
N GLU A 16 -19.08 1.89 -5.83
CA GLU A 16 -18.69 3.28 -6.01
C GLU A 16 -17.22 3.36 -5.57
N VAL A 17 -16.32 3.14 -6.51
CA VAL A 17 -14.88 3.30 -6.32
C VAL A 17 -14.72 4.79 -6.06
N VAL A 18 -14.67 5.17 -4.78
CA VAL A 18 -14.11 6.45 -4.38
C VAL A 18 -12.71 6.41 -4.95
N ALA A 19 -12.52 7.05 -6.10
CA ALA A 19 -11.25 7.07 -6.80
C ALA A 19 -10.27 7.74 -5.85
N VAL A 20 -9.41 6.91 -5.25
CA VAL A 20 -8.36 7.37 -4.37
C VAL A 20 -7.38 8.12 -5.26
N ASP A 21 -7.46 9.44 -5.23
CA ASP A 21 -6.59 10.33 -5.99
C ASP A 21 -5.18 10.34 -5.36
N VAL A 22 -4.46 9.24 -5.57
CA VAL A 22 -3.10 9.02 -5.06
C VAL A 22 -2.27 8.42 -6.16
N VAL A 23 -1.06 8.97 -6.30
CA VAL A 23 -0.05 8.43 -7.19
C VAL A 23 0.77 7.41 -6.41
N PHE A 24 0.71 6.16 -6.84
CA PHE A 24 1.58 5.09 -6.37
C PHE A 24 2.65 4.80 -7.44
N PRO A 25 3.86 4.39 -7.05
CA PRO A 25 4.34 4.22 -5.67
C PRO A 25 4.65 5.55 -4.98
N VAL A 26 4.48 5.62 -3.66
CA VAL A 26 4.88 6.78 -2.86
C VAL A 26 6.42 6.81 -2.82
N ALA A 27 7.04 7.90 -3.28
CA ALA A 27 8.49 7.98 -3.44
C ALA A 27 9.17 9.01 -2.53
N SER A 28 8.43 9.99 -2.03
CA SER A 28 8.95 11.05 -1.17
C SER A 28 8.24 11.09 0.18
N GLU A 29 8.86 11.77 1.15
CA GLU A 29 8.24 12.03 2.44
C GLU A 29 7.08 13.03 2.32
N GLU A 30 7.18 13.99 1.41
CA GLU A 30 6.13 14.95 1.11
C GLU A 30 4.87 14.25 0.59
N ASP A 31 5.02 13.28 -0.31
CA ASP A 31 3.92 12.46 -0.81
C ASP A 31 3.33 11.59 0.31
N LEU A 32 4.18 11.04 1.18
CA LEU A 32 3.76 10.25 2.32
C LEU A 32 2.97 11.09 3.35
N LEU A 33 3.41 12.32 3.61
CA LEU A 33 2.71 13.29 4.45
C LEU A 33 1.37 13.70 3.84
N ALA A 34 1.36 14.00 2.54
CA ALA A 34 0.13 14.34 1.83
C ALA A 34 -0.89 13.19 1.90
N LEU A 35 -0.42 11.95 1.72
CA LEU A 35 -1.21 10.74 1.84
C LEU A 35 -1.78 10.56 3.25
N GLU A 36 -0.96 10.69 4.29
CA GLU A 36 -1.36 10.61 5.70
C GLU A 36 -2.45 11.66 6.06
N LEU A 37 -2.35 12.86 5.50
CA LEU A 37 -3.34 13.92 5.69
C LEU A 37 -4.64 13.64 4.94
N LYS A 38 -4.56 13.04 3.75
CA LYS A 38 -5.72 12.72 2.90
C LYS A 38 -6.53 11.55 3.44
N ILE A 39 -5.88 10.58 4.09
CA ILE A 39 -6.56 9.45 4.73
C ILE A 39 -7.37 9.97 5.93
N ASN A 40 -8.68 9.73 5.88
CA ASN A 40 -9.62 10.01 6.96
C ASN A 40 -10.54 8.80 7.19
N SER A 41 -11.38 8.88 8.21
CA SER A 41 -12.25 7.77 8.63
C SER A 41 -13.21 7.28 7.53
N TRP A 42 -13.65 8.18 6.63
CA TRP A 42 -14.60 7.85 5.57
C TRP A 42 -13.93 7.29 4.32
N SER A 43 -12.69 7.70 4.04
CA SER A 43 -11.96 7.26 2.86
C SER A 43 -11.13 6.00 3.09
N LYS A 44 -10.84 5.67 4.35
CA LYS A 44 -9.87 4.64 4.76
C LYS A 44 -10.05 3.30 4.03
N GLU A 45 -11.28 2.81 3.95
CA GLU A 45 -11.61 1.54 3.28
C GLU A 45 -11.26 1.57 1.80
N SER A 46 -11.51 2.69 1.11
CA SER A 46 -11.15 2.86 -0.30
C SER A 46 -9.64 2.82 -0.51
N TYR A 47 -8.85 3.37 0.42
CA TYR A 47 -7.38 3.27 0.37
C TYR A 47 -6.92 1.82 0.59
N ILE A 48 -7.54 1.10 1.53
CA ILE A 48 -7.24 -0.32 1.77
C ILE A 48 -7.54 -1.13 0.52
N GLU A 49 -8.69 -0.92 -0.11
CA GLU A 49 -9.06 -1.61 -1.35
C GLU A 49 -8.08 -1.29 -2.49
N ALA A 50 -7.73 -0.01 -2.69
CA ALA A 50 -6.80 0.41 -3.72
C ALA A 50 -5.41 -0.22 -3.53
N VAL A 51 -4.86 -0.17 -2.31
CA VAL A 51 -3.56 -0.76 -1.98
C VAL A 51 -3.62 -2.28 -2.07
N THR A 52 -4.68 -2.92 -1.59
CA THR A 52 -4.89 -4.38 -1.74
C THR A 52 -4.89 -4.79 -3.20
N ASN A 53 -5.56 -4.03 -4.07
CA ASN A 53 -5.61 -4.29 -5.50
C ASN A 53 -4.25 -4.11 -6.17
N LEU A 54 -3.41 -3.19 -5.71
CA LEU A 54 -2.01 -3.08 -6.15
C LEU A 54 -1.20 -4.30 -5.70
N LEU A 55 -1.38 -4.71 -4.44
CA LEU A 55 -0.64 -5.82 -3.84
C LEU A 55 -0.99 -7.17 -4.51
N LYS A 56 -2.24 -7.37 -4.94
CA LYS A 56 -2.70 -8.59 -5.63
C LYS A 56 -2.10 -8.77 -7.02
N ARG A 57 -1.60 -7.71 -7.67
CA ARG A 57 -1.14 -7.76 -9.08
C ARG A 57 0.22 -8.44 -9.26
N ASN A 58 1.02 -8.53 -8.21
CA ASN A 58 2.42 -8.95 -8.29
C ASN A 58 2.79 -9.91 -7.15
N ASN A 59 3.96 -10.55 -7.27
CA ASN A 59 4.56 -11.21 -6.11
C ASN A 59 4.96 -10.15 -5.06
N LEU A 60 4.93 -10.54 -3.79
CA LEU A 60 4.99 -9.61 -2.67
C LEU A 60 6.09 -8.52 -2.76
N PRO A 61 7.37 -8.80 -3.08
CA PRO A 61 8.38 -7.76 -3.14
C PRO A 61 8.08 -6.70 -4.20
N LYS A 62 7.68 -7.12 -5.41
CA LYS A 62 7.28 -6.20 -6.49
C LYS A 62 5.96 -5.49 -6.18
N ALA A 63 5.08 -6.15 -5.43
CA ALA A 63 3.81 -5.59 -5.03
C ALA A 63 4.00 -4.46 -4.02
N ILE A 64 4.88 -4.66 -3.03
CA ILE A 64 5.28 -3.63 -2.06
C ILE A 64 5.97 -2.47 -2.77
N GLN A 65 6.88 -2.73 -3.72
CA GLN A 65 7.51 -1.70 -4.56
C GLN A 65 6.51 -0.92 -5.42
N GLY A 66 5.34 -1.51 -5.71
CA GLY A 66 4.24 -0.83 -6.40
C GLY A 66 3.44 0.12 -5.51
N VAL A 67 3.63 0.08 -4.19
CA VAL A 67 2.96 0.95 -3.20
C VAL A 67 3.94 1.95 -2.60
N VAL A 68 5.14 1.48 -2.26
CA VAL A 68 6.21 2.27 -1.61
C VAL A 68 7.48 2.10 -2.44
N ALA A 69 8.06 3.21 -2.89
CA ALA A 69 9.27 3.18 -3.68
C ALA A 69 10.50 2.84 -2.82
N GLU A 70 11.58 2.39 -3.46
CA GLU A 70 12.81 1.97 -2.77
C GLU A 70 13.45 3.10 -1.96
N GLU A 71 13.32 4.34 -2.44
CA GLU A 71 13.82 5.56 -1.82
C GLU A 71 13.25 5.74 -0.40
N LEU A 72 11.97 5.42 -0.19
CA LEU A 72 11.35 5.45 1.14
C LEU A 72 11.92 4.36 2.05
N PHE A 73 12.22 3.17 1.54
CA PHE A 73 12.88 2.12 2.33
C PHE A 73 14.32 2.49 2.72
N CYS A 74 15.00 3.32 1.91
CA CYS A 74 16.29 3.89 2.26
C CYS A 74 16.17 4.96 3.36
N ALA A 75 15.16 5.83 3.29
CA ALA A 75 15.00 6.94 4.22
C ALA A 75 14.27 6.59 5.53
N PHE A 76 13.45 5.54 5.55
CA PHE A 76 12.58 5.17 6.66
C PHE A 76 12.81 3.72 7.13
N ASN A 77 12.52 3.47 8.41
CA ASN A 77 12.25 2.14 8.96
C ASN A 77 11.11 2.24 9.99
N ILE A 78 10.61 1.12 10.51
CA ILE A 78 9.46 1.14 11.47
C ILE A 78 9.72 2.13 12.62
N ASP A 79 10.89 2.04 13.24
CA ASP A 79 11.16 2.70 14.51
C ASP A 79 11.87 4.05 14.43
N GLY A 80 12.42 4.43 13.27
CA GLY A 80 13.28 5.60 13.09
C GLY A 80 14.69 5.41 13.66
N LEU A 81 15.27 4.23 13.51
CA LEU A 81 16.60 3.91 14.04
C LEU A 81 17.70 4.07 12.99
N ASN A 82 18.95 4.22 13.45
CA ASN A 82 20.15 4.29 12.61
C ASN A 82 20.14 5.45 11.61
N GLY A 83 19.66 6.63 12.01
CA GLY A 83 19.61 7.82 11.15
C GLY A 83 18.48 7.81 10.13
N LYS A 84 17.58 6.82 10.16
CA LYS A 84 16.35 6.78 9.36
C LYS A 84 15.18 7.41 10.10
N LYS A 85 14.17 7.84 9.35
CA LYS A 85 12.91 8.37 9.88
C LYS A 85 11.95 7.23 10.27
N ALA A 86 11.07 7.50 11.22
CA ALA A 86 10.16 6.51 11.78
C ALA A 86 8.88 6.41 10.96
N LEU A 87 8.66 5.31 10.25
CA LEU A 87 7.42 5.10 9.48
C LEU A 87 6.19 5.00 10.39
N LYS A 88 6.34 4.56 11.64
CA LYS A 88 5.26 4.50 12.63
C LYS A 88 4.63 5.85 12.99
N THR A 89 5.24 6.97 12.61
CA THR A 89 4.61 8.29 12.77
C THR A 89 3.49 8.55 11.77
N PHE A 90 3.47 7.81 10.65
CA PHE A 90 2.43 7.86 9.62
C PHE A 90 1.39 6.79 9.91
N THR A 91 0.65 7.00 11.00
CA THR A 91 -0.21 5.97 11.60
C THR A 91 -1.33 5.50 10.68
N LYS A 92 -1.92 6.40 9.89
CA LYS A 92 -3.05 6.05 9.01
C LYS A 92 -2.56 5.30 7.79
N PHE A 93 -1.48 5.76 7.17
CA PHE A 93 -0.83 5.07 6.07
C PHE A 93 -0.37 3.67 6.49
N LEU A 94 0.35 3.57 7.62
CA LEU A 94 0.85 2.30 8.13
C LEU A 94 -0.31 1.32 8.41
N TYR A 95 -1.41 1.82 8.98
CA TYR A 95 -2.62 1.02 9.15
C TYR A 95 -3.16 0.51 7.81
N VAL A 96 -3.36 1.41 6.84
CA VAL A 96 -3.90 1.04 5.51
C VAL A 96 -3.05 -0.07 4.89
N LEU A 97 -1.74 0.06 4.95
CA LEU A 97 -0.81 -0.88 4.35
C LEU A 97 -0.84 -2.25 5.06
N ILE A 98 -0.82 -2.28 6.40
CA ILE A 98 -0.93 -3.52 7.17
C ILE A 98 -2.26 -4.22 6.90
N ASP A 99 -3.37 -3.47 6.91
CA ASP A 99 -4.71 -4.04 6.70
C ASP A 99 -4.88 -4.58 5.28
N SER A 100 -4.28 -3.91 4.30
CA SER A 100 -4.23 -4.37 2.91
C SER A 100 -3.44 -5.67 2.76
N LEU A 101 -2.30 -5.78 3.46
CA LEU A 101 -1.49 -7.00 3.48
C LEU A 101 -2.23 -8.18 4.15
N ARG A 102 -2.95 -7.92 5.25
CA ARG A 102 -3.80 -8.92 5.92
C ARG A 102 -4.95 -9.41 5.06
N SER A 103 -5.47 -8.54 4.19
CA SER A 103 -6.53 -8.85 3.24
C SER A 103 -6.05 -9.74 2.08
N LEU A 104 -4.75 -10.02 1.97
CA LEU A 104 -4.20 -11.03 1.06
C LEU A 104 -4.37 -12.42 1.71
N GLU A 105 -5.49 -13.09 1.41
CA GLU A 105 -5.75 -14.45 1.89
C GLU A 105 -4.55 -15.38 1.64
N GLY A 106 -4.09 -16.07 2.69
CA GLY A 106 -3.05 -17.09 2.62
C GLY A 106 -1.59 -16.61 2.72
N GLN A 107 -1.33 -15.33 2.98
CA GLN A 107 0.04 -14.79 3.04
C GLN A 107 0.42 -14.17 4.40
N HIS A 108 0.35 -14.93 5.50
CA HIS A 108 1.14 -14.62 6.71
C HIS A 108 2.61 -14.25 6.44
N PRO A 109 3.33 -14.90 5.49
CA PRO A 109 4.67 -14.46 5.11
C PRO A 109 4.73 -13.04 4.53
N ALA A 110 3.61 -12.44 4.11
CA ALA A 110 3.60 -11.09 3.55
C ALA A 110 3.68 -9.99 4.59
N GLU A 111 2.91 -10.10 5.66
CA GLU A 111 3.02 -9.19 6.80
C GLU A 111 4.41 -9.33 7.43
N GLU A 112 4.89 -10.55 7.66
CA GLU A 112 6.23 -10.80 8.19
C GLU A 112 7.35 -10.32 7.27
N ALA A 113 7.27 -10.55 5.96
CA ALA A 113 8.29 -10.07 5.03
C ALA A 113 8.26 -8.55 4.89
N PHE A 114 7.10 -7.91 4.98
CA PHE A 114 6.99 -6.45 5.01
C PHE A 114 7.57 -5.86 6.29
N TYR A 115 7.22 -6.43 7.45
CA TYR A 115 7.86 -6.08 8.71
C TYR A 115 9.35 -6.35 8.66
N ALA A 116 9.81 -7.47 8.09
CA ALA A 116 11.23 -7.77 7.93
C ALA A 116 11.90 -6.71 7.04
N LEU A 117 11.29 -6.33 5.91
CA LEU A 117 11.78 -5.32 4.97
C LEU A 117 11.95 -3.96 5.67
N LEU A 118 10.97 -3.57 6.48
CA LEU A 118 10.99 -2.31 7.22
C LEU A 118 11.80 -2.35 8.51
N CYS A 119 11.95 -3.53 9.11
CA CYS A 119 12.81 -3.78 10.28
C CYS A 119 14.25 -4.06 9.87
N VAL A 120 14.59 -4.16 8.57
CA VAL A 120 15.97 -4.36 8.12
C VAL A 120 16.80 -3.24 8.71
N LYS A 121 17.51 -3.63 9.76
CA LYS A 121 18.65 -2.95 10.34
C LYS A 121 19.71 -3.03 9.26
N HIS A 122 19.64 -2.12 8.29
CA HIS A 122 20.70 -1.96 7.30
C HIS A 122 21.91 -1.45 8.08
N ASN A 123 22.66 -2.38 8.67
CA ASN A 123 24.05 -2.20 9.03
C ASN A 123 24.82 -2.11 7.69
N ALA A 124 24.56 -1.08 6.89
CA ALA A 124 25.55 -0.59 5.94
C ALA A 124 26.62 0.14 6.76
N ASN A 125 27.35 -0.63 7.56
CA ASN A 125 28.62 -0.19 8.10
C ASN A 125 29.54 -1.41 8.10
N LYS A 126 30.43 -1.40 7.10
CA LYS A 126 31.61 -2.23 6.79
C LYS A 126 31.55 -2.46 5.27
N LYS A 127 32.27 -1.71 4.44
CA LYS A 127 33.72 -1.47 4.53
C LYS A 127 34.10 -0.22 3.74
#